data_AF-A0A7J6NIW2-F1
#
_entry.id   AF-A0A7J6NIW2-F1
#
_cell.length_a   1.000
_cell.length_b   1.000
_cell.length_c   1.000
_cell.angle_alpha   90.00
_cell.angle_beta   90.00
_cell.angle_gamma   90.00
#
_symmetry.space_group_name_H-M   'P 1'
#
loop_
_entity.id
_entity.type
_entity.pdbx_description
1 polymer ?
#
loop_
_entity_poly.entity_id
_entity_poly.type
_entity_poly.pdbx_seq_one_letter_code
_entity_poly.pdbx_strand_id
1 'polypeptide(L)'
;VAEMMVVITEDKAKAAVTKEAVAKQEKEATAQAAVAQEIKDDAQKDLDEALPALEVAVQCLKSLKLSHIQEVKALANPPGGVKLTLEAICIMFEVKPTMKNDPERPGKKIADYWESAKSQVLSDPKGLLEKLFAYDKDNIPDKVISNIEPYINREDFDPAAIKKASVACEALCMWARAMFKYHHVARSVEPKRQKLMAAEEELSVTMGQLEAARAELKGVEDKLAKLEKDYNDAVAKQEQLKHDMEQCAVKLERANKLIGGLGGEKDRWTSNVKSLSEKYELLPGDALIAAGMVSYAGPFVASYRTGFEHEYVLGEDTALWMETCEKEGVEHSPGCRMLEVLGEPVKIQQWVVCSLPQDTLSVENAIIIDTSR
;
A
#
# COMPACT_ATOMS: atom_id res chain seq x y z
N VAL A 1 -4.37 21.88 -10.95
CA VAL A 1 -3.05 21.35 -11.40
C VAL A 1 -1.90 22.20 -10.87
N ALA A 2 -1.77 23.48 -11.24
CA ALA A 2 -0.66 24.33 -10.75
C ALA A 2 -0.60 24.46 -9.22
N GLU A 3 -1.74 24.76 -8.56
CA GLU A 3 -1.81 24.85 -7.10
C GLU A 3 -1.49 23.51 -6.40
N MET A 4 -2.02 22.40 -6.92
CA MET A 4 -1.71 21.06 -6.40
C MET A 4 -0.22 20.71 -6.50
N MET A 5 0.45 21.14 -7.58
CA MET A 5 1.89 20.91 -7.74
C MET A 5 2.69 21.62 -6.65
N VAL A 6 2.34 22.88 -6.33
CA VAL A 6 3.00 23.64 -5.25
C VAL A 6 2.84 22.92 -3.92
N VAL A 7 1.62 22.50 -3.57
CA VAL A 7 1.34 21.76 -2.33
C VAL A 7 2.14 20.45 -2.26
N ILE A 8 2.15 19.67 -3.35
CA ILE A 8 2.94 18.41 -3.41
C ILE A 8 4.43 18.69 -3.18
N THR A 9 4.99 19.74 -3.78
CA THR A 9 6.42 20.07 -3.60
C THR A 9 6.75 20.49 -2.18
N GLU A 10 5.90 21.29 -1.53
CA GLU A 10 6.08 21.70 -0.14
C GLU A 10 5.97 20.50 0.80
N ASP A 11 4.96 19.65 0.61
CA ASP A 11 4.75 18.47 1.45
C ASP A 11 5.84 17.41 1.24
N LYS A 12 6.41 17.28 0.03
CA LYS A 12 7.60 16.46 -0.22
C LYS A 12 8.81 16.97 0.56
N ALA A 13 9.03 18.28 0.58
CA ALA A 13 10.13 18.87 1.32
C ALA A 13 9.98 18.64 2.84
N LYS A 14 8.77 18.82 3.38
CA LYS A 14 8.47 18.54 4.80
C LYS A 14 8.67 17.06 5.12
N ALA A 15 8.15 16.15 4.28
CA ALA A 15 8.30 14.71 4.47
C ALA A 15 9.78 14.28 4.48
N ALA A 16 10.61 14.88 3.61
CA ALA A 16 12.05 14.60 3.57
C ALA A 16 12.76 15.01 4.87
N VAL A 17 12.44 16.18 5.42
CA VAL A 17 12.98 16.65 6.71
C VAL A 17 12.55 15.72 7.85
N THR A 18 11.27 15.36 7.91
CA THR A 18 10.77 14.43 8.93
C THR A 18 11.42 13.05 8.81
N LYS A 19 11.64 12.56 7.58
CA LYS A 19 12.31 11.28 7.33
C LYS A 19 13.76 11.26 7.81
N GLU A 20 14.48 12.36 7.61
CA GLU A 20 15.85 12.50 8.13
C GLU A 20 15.87 12.53 9.67
N ALA A 21 14.92 13.24 10.29
CA ALA A 21 14.77 13.25 11.74
C ALA A 21 14.47 11.86 12.32
N VAL A 22 13.54 11.11 11.70
CA VAL A 22 13.24 9.71 12.07
C VAL A 22 14.48 8.84 11.93
N ALA A 23 15.21 8.93 10.82
CA ALA A 23 16.43 8.15 10.62
C ALA A 23 17.52 8.45 11.67
N LYS A 24 17.60 9.70 12.14
CA LYS A 24 18.50 10.07 13.24
C LYS A 24 18.05 9.46 14.57
N GLN A 25 16.76 9.54 14.88
CA GLN A 25 16.17 8.92 16.08
C GLN A 25 16.31 7.39 16.08
N GLU A 26 16.18 6.73 14.92
CA GLU A 26 16.41 5.29 14.79
C GLU A 26 17.84 4.90 15.17
N LYS A 27 18.83 5.68 14.71
CA LYS A 27 20.23 5.45 15.06
C LYS A 27 20.48 5.62 16.55
N GLU A 28 19.87 6.64 17.16
CA GLU A 28 19.98 6.90 18.60
C GLU A 28 19.33 5.78 19.43
N ALA A 29 18.12 5.36 19.06
CA ALA A 29 17.44 4.22 19.70
C ALA A 29 18.24 2.91 19.57
N THR A 30 18.85 2.67 18.40
CA THR A 30 19.71 1.49 18.18
C THR A 30 20.96 1.54 19.04
N ALA A 31 21.58 2.72 19.19
CA ALA A 31 22.75 2.90 20.05
C ALA A 31 22.39 2.71 21.53
N GLN A 32 21.28 3.28 22.01
CA GLN A 32 20.79 3.07 23.37
C GLN A 32 20.46 1.59 23.64
N ALA A 33 19.84 0.90 22.69
CA ALA A 33 19.56 -0.52 22.79
C ALA A 33 20.85 -1.36 22.90
N ALA A 34 21.88 -1.02 22.14
CA ALA A 34 23.18 -1.68 22.23
C ALA A 34 23.83 -1.47 23.61
N VAL A 35 23.80 -0.24 24.14
CA VAL A 35 24.32 0.06 25.49
C VAL A 35 23.57 -0.71 26.58
N ALA A 36 22.23 -0.74 26.53
CA ALA A 36 21.43 -1.51 27.49
C ALA A 36 21.77 -3.01 27.42
N GLN A 37 21.95 -3.55 26.20
CA GLN A 37 22.34 -4.93 26.00
C GLN A 37 23.75 -5.23 26.54
N GLU A 38 24.72 -4.35 26.31
CA GLU A 38 26.07 -4.49 26.86
C GLU A 38 26.08 -4.49 28.39
N ILE A 39 25.32 -3.58 29.03
CA ILE A 39 25.21 -3.53 30.50
C ILE A 39 24.58 -4.81 31.03
N LYS A 40 23.55 -5.32 30.35
CA LYS A 40 22.89 -6.58 30.70
C LYS A 40 23.84 -7.77 30.61
N ASP A 41 24.60 -7.86 29.53
CA ASP A 41 25.57 -8.94 29.32
C ASP A 41 26.71 -8.89 30.34
N ASP A 42 27.20 -7.69 30.67
CA ASP A 42 28.23 -7.48 31.70
C ASP A 42 27.72 -7.75 33.13
N ALA A 43 26.44 -7.48 33.41
CA ALA A 43 25.80 -7.85 34.67
C ALA A 43 25.59 -9.37 34.77
N GLN A 44 25.17 -10.02 33.68
CA GLN A 44 24.96 -11.46 33.64
C GLN A 44 26.28 -12.22 33.78
N LYS A 45 27.34 -11.76 33.11
CA LYS A 45 28.67 -12.35 33.19
C LYS A 45 29.20 -12.39 34.62
N ASP A 46 29.04 -11.30 35.38
CA ASP A 46 29.44 -11.27 36.79
C ASP A 46 28.61 -12.28 37.62
N LEU A 47 27.29 -12.34 37.41
CA LEU A 47 26.43 -13.31 38.11
C LEU A 47 26.85 -14.76 37.81
N ASP A 48 27.21 -15.05 36.56
CA ASP A 48 27.67 -16.36 36.12
C ASP A 48 28.98 -16.81 36.81
N GLU A 49 29.73 -15.91 37.48
CA GLU A 49 30.89 -16.30 38.28
C GLU A 49 30.49 -16.96 39.62
N ALA A 50 29.32 -16.62 40.17
CA ALA A 50 28.85 -17.12 41.47
C ALA A 50 27.74 -18.17 41.37
N LEU A 51 26.88 -18.11 40.35
CA LEU A 51 25.77 -19.04 40.16
C LEU A 51 26.20 -20.51 40.11
N PRO A 52 27.27 -20.91 39.40
CA PRO A 52 27.70 -22.31 39.35
C PRO A 52 28.09 -22.86 40.72
N ALA A 53 28.79 -22.04 41.53
CA ALA A 53 29.18 -22.44 42.88
C ALA A 53 27.96 -22.62 43.81
N LEU A 54 26.95 -21.76 43.64
CA LEU A 54 25.69 -21.84 44.38
C LEU A 54 24.87 -23.07 43.95
N GLU A 55 24.76 -23.33 42.65
CA GLU A 55 24.06 -24.51 42.12
C GLU A 55 24.67 -25.82 42.61
N VAL A 56 26.00 -25.92 42.58
CA VAL A 56 26.73 -27.09 43.11
C VAL A 56 26.44 -27.28 44.59
N ALA A 57 26.50 -26.21 45.39
CA ALA A 57 26.21 -26.28 46.82
C ALA A 57 24.76 -26.70 47.10
N VAL A 58 23.79 -26.17 46.36
CA VAL A 58 22.37 -26.54 46.48
C VAL A 58 22.14 -27.99 46.04
N GLN A 59 22.82 -28.48 44.99
CA GLN A 59 22.76 -29.88 44.59
C GLN A 59 23.35 -30.81 45.66
N CYS A 60 24.48 -30.44 46.26
CA CYS A 60 25.04 -31.17 47.40
C CYS A 60 24.05 -31.25 48.56
N LEU A 61 23.36 -30.14 48.88
CA LEU A 61 22.29 -30.14 49.88
C LEU A 61 21.10 -31.03 49.50
N LYS A 62 20.72 -31.11 48.23
CA LYS A 62 19.65 -32.02 47.76
C LYS A 62 20.03 -33.49 47.87
N SER A 63 21.32 -33.81 47.72
CA SER A 63 21.83 -35.18 47.82
C SER A 63 21.99 -35.69 49.27
N LEU A 64 21.84 -34.82 50.26
CA LEU A 64 21.98 -35.15 51.68
C LEU A 64 20.81 -36.00 52.20
N LYS A 65 21.16 -37.10 52.88
CA LYS A 65 20.19 -37.92 53.62
C LYS A 65 20.01 -37.34 55.03
N LEU A 66 18.79 -37.44 55.57
CA LEU A 66 18.50 -37.01 56.95
C LEU A 66 19.38 -37.71 58.00
N SER A 67 19.79 -38.96 57.74
CA SER A 67 20.68 -39.73 58.62
C SER A 67 22.04 -39.04 58.82
N HIS A 68 22.61 -38.42 57.78
CA HIS A 68 23.90 -37.72 57.88
C HIS A 68 23.83 -36.50 58.83
N ILE A 69 22.68 -35.82 58.89
CA ILE A 69 22.48 -34.69 59.83
C ILE A 69 22.24 -35.21 61.26
N GLN A 70 21.54 -36.34 61.40
CA GLN A 70 21.32 -37.00 62.69
C GLN A 70 22.64 -37.50 63.31
N GLU A 71 23.57 -37.99 62.50
CA GLU A 71 24.91 -38.39 62.94
C GLU A 71 25.68 -37.22 63.56
N VAL A 72 25.65 -36.04 62.93
CA VAL A 72 26.27 -34.82 63.47
C VAL A 72 25.63 -34.42 64.82
N LYS A 73 24.31 -34.53 64.95
CA LYS A 73 23.58 -34.24 66.20
C LYS A 73 23.95 -35.21 67.34
N ALA A 74 24.20 -36.48 67.02
CA ALA A 74 24.50 -37.52 67.99
C ALA A 74 25.91 -37.41 68.60
N LEU A 75 26.80 -36.60 68.01
CA LEU A 75 28.13 -36.36 68.56
C LEU A 75 28.05 -35.73 69.97
N ALA A 76 28.83 -36.29 70.90
CA ALA A 76 29.00 -35.73 72.24
C ALA A 76 30.04 -34.60 72.25
N ASN A 77 31.14 -34.78 71.50
CA ASN A 77 32.21 -33.79 71.35
C ASN A 77 32.64 -33.72 69.87
N PRO A 78 32.17 -32.73 69.10
CA PRO A 78 32.39 -32.67 67.66
C PRO A 78 33.84 -32.29 67.30
N PRO A 79 34.39 -32.80 66.19
CA PRO A 79 35.69 -32.38 65.65
C PRO A 79 35.74 -30.88 65.31
N GLY A 80 36.94 -30.30 65.26
CA GLY A 80 37.13 -28.86 64.99
C GLY A 80 36.41 -28.36 63.72
N GLY A 81 36.52 -29.08 62.60
CA GLY A 81 35.84 -28.71 61.35
C GLY A 81 34.30 -28.76 61.44
N VAL A 82 33.75 -29.66 62.26
CA VAL A 82 32.29 -29.74 62.51
C VAL A 82 31.82 -28.58 63.37
N LYS A 83 32.60 -28.18 64.39
CA LYS A 83 32.32 -26.99 65.22
C LYS A 83 32.30 -25.72 64.36
N LEU A 84 33.33 -25.51 63.55
CA LEU A 84 33.45 -24.35 62.66
C LEU A 84 32.30 -24.26 61.63
N THR A 85 31.89 -25.40 61.05
CA THR A 85 30.76 -25.45 60.10
C THR A 85 29.45 -25.04 60.75
N LEU A 86 29.19 -25.55 61.96
CA LEU A 86 27.94 -25.24 62.65
C LEU A 86 27.94 -23.82 63.20
N GLU A 87 29.09 -23.30 63.64
CA GLU A 87 29.28 -21.89 63.96
C GLU A 87 28.94 -21.00 62.76
N ALA A 88 29.50 -21.29 61.58
CA ALA A 88 29.23 -20.55 60.35
C ALA A 88 27.73 -20.58 59.97
N ILE A 89 27.07 -21.73 60.09
CA ILE A 89 25.63 -21.85 59.82
C ILE A 89 24.79 -21.12 60.89
N CYS A 90 25.17 -21.16 62.17
CA CYS A 90 24.52 -20.37 63.21
C CYS A 90 24.62 -18.87 62.93
N ILE A 91 25.77 -18.39 62.44
CA ILE A 91 25.96 -17.00 62.05
C ILE A 91 25.06 -16.64 60.86
N MET A 92 24.96 -17.50 59.83
CA MET A 92 24.09 -17.29 58.67
C MET A 92 22.60 -17.19 59.04
N PHE A 93 22.15 -17.95 60.04
CA PHE A 93 20.78 -17.90 60.58
C PHE A 93 20.60 -16.92 61.75
N GLU A 94 21.61 -16.11 62.07
CA GLU A 94 21.60 -15.14 63.18
C GLU A 94 21.27 -15.76 64.56
N VAL A 95 21.62 -17.04 64.75
CA VAL A 95 21.42 -17.77 66.01
C VAL A 95 22.46 -17.33 67.03
N LYS A 96 21.99 -16.82 68.18
CA LYS A 96 22.87 -16.33 69.25
C LYS A 96 23.63 -17.48 69.94
N PRO A 97 24.92 -17.28 70.30
CA PRO A 97 25.70 -18.27 71.03
C PRO A 97 25.21 -18.40 72.48
N THR A 98 25.41 -19.58 73.06
CA THR A 98 25.15 -19.82 74.48
C THR A 98 26.42 -19.46 75.26
N MET A 99 26.32 -18.61 76.28
CA MET A 99 27.49 -18.15 77.04
C MET A 99 27.85 -19.16 78.13
N LYS A 100 29.02 -19.81 78.02
CA LYS A 100 29.56 -20.74 79.03
C LYS A 100 30.78 -20.19 79.73
N ASN A 101 31.02 -20.63 80.96
CA ASN A 101 32.27 -20.33 81.66
C ASN A 101 33.44 -21.08 81.00
N ASP A 102 34.53 -20.37 80.74
CA ASP A 102 35.74 -20.88 80.12
C ASP A 102 36.41 -21.97 80.99
N PRO A 103 36.62 -23.20 80.47
CA PRO A 103 37.31 -24.27 81.18
C PRO A 103 38.81 -23.97 81.46
N GLU A 104 39.46 -23.12 80.66
CA GLU A 104 40.89 -22.80 80.77
C GLU A 104 41.17 -21.48 81.49
N ARG A 105 40.17 -20.59 81.64
CA ARG A 105 40.30 -19.33 82.38
C ARG A 105 39.08 -19.08 83.28
N PRO A 106 39.16 -19.40 84.59
CA PRO A 106 38.07 -19.14 85.54
C PRO A 106 37.69 -17.64 85.54
N GLY A 107 36.44 -17.34 85.15
CA GLY A 107 35.89 -15.96 85.17
C GLY A 107 35.61 -15.32 83.80
N LYS A 108 36.04 -15.91 82.68
CA LYS A 108 35.62 -15.47 81.33
C LYS A 108 34.47 -16.32 80.79
N LYS A 109 33.50 -15.67 80.13
CA LYS A 109 32.42 -16.36 79.40
C LYS A 109 32.82 -16.50 77.93
N ILE A 110 32.85 -17.73 77.42
CA ILE A 110 33.05 -18.04 75.99
C ILE A 110 31.68 -18.20 75.33
N ALA A 111 31.57 -17.63 74.14
CA ALA A 111 30.44 -17.87 73.24
C ALA A 111 30.55 -19.28 72.66
N ASP A 112 29.77 -20.22 73.20
CA ASP A 112 29.65 -21.59 72.70
C ASP A 112 28.46 -21.68 71.72
N TYR A 113 28.77 -21.82 70.44
CA TYR A 113 27.77 -21.99 69.38
C TYR A 113 27.34 -23.45 69.23
N TRP A 114 28.05 -24.44 69.81
CA TRP A 114 27.70 -25.85 69.64
C TRP A 114 26.37 -26.21 70.29
N GLU A 115 26.12 -25.71 71.50
CA GLU A 115 24.86 -25.98 72.21
C GLU A 115 23.67 -25.27 71.54
N SER A 116 23.87 -24.03 71.08
CA SER A 116 22.89 -23.30 70.26
C SER A 116 22.62 -24.01 68.93
N ALA A 117 23.66 -24.47 68.23
CA ALA A 117 23.53 -25.23 66.99
C ALA A 117 22.77 -26.54 67.22
N LYS A 118 23.09 -27.28 68.28
CA LYS A 118 22.44 -28.56 68.60
C LYS A 118 20.96 -28.41 68.94
N SER A 119 20.61 -27.34 69.66
CA SER A 119 19.23 -27.08 70.13
C SER A 119 18.35 -26.32 69.12
N GLN A 120 18.92 -25.48 68.26
CA GLN A 120 18.13 -24.62 67.36
C GLN A 120 18.33 -24.91 65.87
N VAL A 121 19.49 -25.42 65.46
CA VAL A 121 19.83 -25.69 64.05
C VAL A 121 19.67 -27.18 63.72
N LEU A 122 20.17 -28.07 64.59
CA LEU A 122 20.13 -29.52 64.43
C LEU A 122 18.93 -30.18 65.16
N SER A 123 18.04 -29.40 65.78
CA SER A 123 16.87 -29.94 66.48
C SER A 123 15.91 -30.65 65.51
N ASP A 124 15.64 -30.01 64.37
CA ASP A 124 14.85 -30.55 63.25
C ASP A 124 15.69 -30.63 61.96
N PRO A 125 16.22 -31.81 61.60
CA PRO A 125 17.00 -32.01 60.38
C PRO A 125 16.24 -31.73 59.09
N LYS A 126 14.92 -31.91 59.06
CA LYS A 126 14.11 -31.65 57.86
C LYS A 126 13.88 -30.14 57.68
N GLY A 127 13.47 -29.46 58.75
CA GLY A 127 13.29 -28.01 58.76
C GLY A 127 14.59 -27.23 58.50
N LEU A 128 15.76 -27.77 58.87
CA LEU A 128 17.05 -27.16 58.51
C LEU A 128 17.26 -27.13 56.99
N LEU A 129 17.04 -28.24 56.29
CA LEU A 129 17.19 -28.31 54.83
C LEU A 129 16.19 -27.38 54.13
N GLU A 130 14.94 -27.35 54.59
CA GLU A 130 13.92 -26.43 54.07
C GLU A 130 14.35 -24.96 54.23
N LYS A 131 14.90 -24.59 55.39
CA LYS A 131 15.43 -23.24 55.64
C LYS A 131 16.64 -22.89 54.78
N LEU A 132 17.51 -23.85 54.47
CA LEU A 132 18.67 -23.64 53.60
C LEU A 132 18.25 -23.43 52.14
N PHE A 133 17.23 -24.15 51.67
CA PHE A 133 16.69 -23.96 50.32
C PHE A 133 15.86 -22.68 50.19
N ALA A 134 15.13 -22.29 51.23
CA ALA A 134 14.31 -21.08 51.26
C ALA A 134 15.05 -19.83 51.76
N TYR A 135 16.38 -19.91 51.95
CA TYR A 135 17.16 -18.80 52.45
C TYR A 135 17.18 -17.65 51.43
N ASP A 136 16.92 -16.43 51.89
CA ASP A 136 16.96 -15.22 51.05
C ASP A 136 18.41 -14.85 50.74
N LYS A 137 18.92 -15.43 49.66
CA LYS A 137 20.27 -15.18 49.13
C LYS A 137 20.47 -13.74 48.63
N ASP A 138 19.39 -13.03 48.33
CA ASP A 138 19.43 -11.70 47.70
C ASP A 138 19.45 -10.57 48.76
N ASN A 139 19.03 -10.84 50.01
CA ASN A 139 19.04 -9.87 51.12
C ASN A 139 19.78 -10.38 52.39
N ILE A 140 21.04 -10.80 52.25
CA ILE A 140 21.86 -11.18 53.42
C ILE A 140 22.36 -9.91 54.12
N PRO A 141 22.14 -9.71 55.44
CA PRO A 141 22.66 -8.54 56.14
C PRO A 141 24.19 -8.47 56.12
N ASP A 142 24.76 -7.29 55.85
CA ASP A 142 26.22 -7.05 55.84
C ASP A 142 26.89 -7.54 57.13
N LYS A 143 26.20 -7.42 58.27
CA LYS A 143 26.67 -7.91 59.57
C LYS A 143 26.93 -9.42 59.60
N VAL A 144 26.07 -10.22 58.93
CA VAL A 144 26.22 -11.67 58.84
C VAL A 144 27.46 -12.01 58.00
N ILE A 145 27.64 -11.30 56.89
CA ILE A 145 28.77 -11.48 55.96
C ILE A 145 30.11 -11.14 56.62
N SER A 146 30.20 -10.01 57.35
CA SER A 146 31.42 -9.66 58.09
C SER A 146 31.74 -10.65 59.23
N ASN A 147 30.72 -11.25 59.84
CA ASN A 147 30.94 -12.24 60.90
C ASN A 147 31.39 -13.60 60.35
N ILE A 148 31.00 -13.97 59.12
CA ILE A 148 31.39 -15.25 58.51
C ILE A 148 32.70 -15.17 57.73
N GLU A 149 33.10 -13.99 57.26
CA GLU A 149 34.34 -13.76 56.51
C GLU A 149 35.61 -14.34 57.18
N PRO A 150 35.84 -14.21 58.50
CA PRO A 150 36.98 -14.83 59.18
C PRO A 150 36.97 -16.36 59.13
N TYR A 151 35.80 -16.99 58.97
CA TYR A 151 35.67 -18.44 58.83
C TYR A 151 35.95 -18.87 57.40
N ILE A 152 35.43 -18.15 56.40
CA ILE A 152 35.66 -18.41 54.98
C ILE A 152 37.16 -18.38 54.63
N ASN A 153 37.91 -17.46 55.24
CA ASN A 153 39.34 -17.23 54.98
C ASN A 153 40.27 -18.20 55.73
N ARG A 154 39.76 -19.06 56.61
CA ARG A 154 40.56 -20.07 57.32
C ARG A 154 40.81 -21.29 56.44
N GLU A 155 42.06 -21.76 56.40
CA GLU A 155 42.44 -23.00 55.71
C GLU A 155 41.70 -24.23 56.30
N ASP A 156 41.37 -24.18 57.59
CA ASP A 156 40.63 -25.23 58.31
C ASP A 156 39.15 -25.33 57.90
N PHE A 157 38.63 -24.32 57.19
CA PHE A 157 37.24 -24.23 56.73
C PHE A 157 37.09 -24.63 55.26
N ASP A 158 37.72 -25.75 54.90
CA ASP A 158 37.69 -26.28 53.55
C ASP A 158 36.75 -27.50 53.40
N PRO A 159 35.81 -27.51 52.42
CA PRO A 159 34.90 -28.62 52.21
C PRO A 159 35.59 -29.98 52.08
N ALA A 160 36.76 -30.06 51.45
CA ALA A 160 37.48 -31.32 51.29
C ALA A 160 38.10 -31.82 52.61
N ALA A 161 38.56 -30.90 53.46
CA ALA A 161 39.03 -31.22 54.81
C ALA A 161 37.87 -31.66 55.72
N ILE A 162 36.74 -30.95 55.67
CA ILE A 162 35.57 -31.18 56.53
C ILE A 162 34.84 -32.47 56.14
N LYS A 163 34.86 -32.87 54.86
CA LYS A 163 34.33 -34.15 54.38
C LYS A 163 34.85 -35.36 55.14
N LYS A 164 36.12 -35.34 55.55
CA LYS A 164 36.74 -36.43 56.33
C LYS A 164 36.08 -36.60 57.71
N ALA A 165 35.48 -35.55 58.25
CA ALA A 165 34.79 -35.57 59.53
C ALA A 165 33.27 -35.78 59.38
N SER A 166 32.62 -35.16 58.38
CA SER A 166 31.18 -35.33 58.13
C SER A 166 30.77 -34.89 56.73
N VAL A 167 29.99 -35.74 56.05
CA VAL A 167 29.38 -35.46 54.74
C VAL A 167 28.31 -34.36 54.84
N ALA A 168 27.58 -34.29 55.96
CA ALA A 168 26.61 -33.21 56.19
C ALA A 168 27.31 -31.86 56.37
N CYS A 169 28.43 -31.83 57.09
CA CYS A 169 29.20 -30.59 57.28
C CYS A 169 29.93 -30.16 56.00
N GLU A 170 30.31 -31.08 55.11
CA GLU A 170 30.84 -30.75 53.77
C GLU A 170 29.84 -29.89 52.98
N ALA A 171 28.59 -30.34 52.85
CA ALA A 171 27.58 -29.62 52.07
C ALA A 171 27.17 -28.28 52.72
N LEU A 172 27.09 -28.23 54.06
CA LEU A 172 26.83 -26.99 54.80
C LEU A 172 27.98 -25.98 54.63
N CYS A 173 29.23 -26.43 54.65
CA CYS A 173 30.40 -25.60 54.38
C CYS A 173 30.40 -25.07 52.94
N MET A 174 30.15 -25.94 51.94
CA MET A 174 30.03 -25.51 50.54
C MET A 174 28.93 -24.47 50.36
N TRP A 175 27.77 -24.66 50.99
CA TRP A 175 26.65 -23.72 50.94
C TRP A 175 27.00 -22.37 51.55
N ALA A 176 27.62 -22.34 52.74
CA ALA A 176 28.04 -21.08 53.36
C ALA A 176 29.07 -20.33 52.50
N ARG A 177 30.04 -21.04 51.91
CA ARG A 177 31.03 -20.44 50.99
C ARG A 177 30.39 -19.93 49.70
N ALA A 178 29.44 -20.67 49.13
CA ALA A 178 28.73 -20.26 47.93
C ALA A 178 27.81 -19.04 48.18
N MET A 179 27.13 -18.98 49.33
CA MET A 179 26.33 -17.83 49.74
C MET A 179 27.18 -16.58 49.97
N PHE A 180 28.34 -16.72 50.60
CA PHE A 180 29.30 -15.63 50.75
C PHE A 180 29.78 -15.10 49.39
N LYS A 181 30.19 -16.00 48.49
CA LYS A 181 30.61 -15.62 47.12
C LYS A 181 29.48 -14.94 46.35
N TYR A 182 28.27 -15.49 46.41
CA TYR A 182 27.08 -14.91 45.76
C TYR A 182 26.77 -13.51 46.28
N HIS A 183 26.83 -13.28 47.60
CA HIS A 183 26.57 -11.95 48.17
C HIS A 183 27.54 -10.88 47.63
N HIS A 184 28.83 -11.19 47.55
CA HIS A 184 29.82 -10.24 47.02
C HIS A 184 29.58 -9.91 45.54
N VAL A 185 29.26 -10.93 44.74
CA VAL A 185 28.93 -10.75 43.31
C VAL A 185 27.60 -10.04 43.12
N ALA A 186 26.55 -10.39 43.87
CA ALA A 186 25.26 -9.72 43.84
C ALA A 186 25.40 -8.23 44.18
N ARG A 187 26.25 -7.89 45.15
CA ARG A 187 26.56 -6.50 45.52
C ARG A 187 27.31 -5.75 44.41
N SER A 188 28.19 -6.39 43.66
CA SER A 188 28.88 -5.75 42.52
C SER A 188 27.96 -5.59 41.30
N VAL A 189 26.97 -6.46 41.16
CA VAL A 189 25.98 -6.45 40.08
C VAL A 189 24.82 -5.48 40.34
N GLU A 190 24.48 -5.18 41.60
CA GLU A 190 23.38 -4.28 41.95
C GLU A 190 23.50 -2.88 41.30
N PRO A 191 24.66 -2.20 41.30
CA PRO A 191 24.82 -0.96 40.53
C PRO A 191 24.62 -1.13 39.02
N LYS A 192 25.01 -2.29 38.45
CA LYS A 192 24.81 -2.59 37.02
C LYS A 192 23.32 -2.79 36.71
N ARG A 193 22.56 -3.44 37.60
CA ARG A 193 21.10 -3.57 37.49
C ARG A 193 20.39 -2.23 37.51
N GLN A 194 20.77 -1.33 38.42
CA GLN A 194 20.18 0.01 38.46
C GLN A 194 20.50 0.81 37.20
N LYS A 195 21.72 0.71 36.68
CA LYS A 195 22.09 1.30 35.38
C LYS A 195 21.31 0.70 34.22
N LEU A 196 21.08 -0.62 34.23
CA LEU A 196 20.28 -1.30 33.22
C LEU A 196 18.84 -0.78 33.23
N MET A 197 18.20 -0.70 34.41
CA MET A 197 16.85 -0.16 34.54
C MET A 197 16.76 1.27 34.01
N ALA A 198 17.72 2.14 34.36
CA ALA A 198 17.75 3.51 33.86
C ALA A 198 17.93 3.56 32.33
N ALA A 199 18.80 2.72 31.75
CA ALA A 199 19.01 2.64 30.32
C ALA A 199 17.78 2.07 29.57
N GLU A 200 17.08 1.10 30.15
CA GLU A 200 15.84 0.53 29.60
C GLU A 200 14.68 1.54 29.66
N GLU A 201 14.58 2.34 30.73
CA GLU A 201 13.61 3.44 30.82
C GLU A 201 13.87 4.51 29.75
N GLU A 202 15.13 4.94 29.59
CA GLU A 202 15.52 5.91 28.55
C GLU A 202 15.22 5.36 27.15
N LEU A 203 15.60 4.10 26.89
CA LEU A 203 15.30 3.41 25.63
C LEU A 203 13.80 3.33 25.36
N SER A 204 12.98 3.06 26.37
CA SER A 204 11.53 3.01 26.24
C SER A 204 10.95 4.36 25.84
N VAL A 205 11.46 5.47 26.39
CA VAL A 205 11.03 6.82 26.01
C VAL A 205 11.43 7.12 24.56
N THR A 206 12.68 6.85 24.18
CA THR A 206 13.17 7.08 22.82
C THR A 206 12.40 6.23 21.80
N MET A 207 12.12 4.96 22.09
CA MET A 207 11.30 4.09 21.24
C MET A 207 9.88 4.62 21.08
N GLY A 208 9.27 5.12 22.16
CA GLY A 208 7.94 5.75 22.10
C GLY A 208 7.91 6.99 21.19
N GLN A 209 8.94 7.84 21.27
CA GLN A 209 9.08 9.01 20.39
C GLN A 209 9.32 8.60 18.94
N LEU A 210 10.14 7.57 18.71
CA LEU A 210 10.44 7.05 17.38
C LEU A 210 9.17 6.49 16.71
N GLU A 211 8.36 5.72 17.42
CA GLU A 211 7.12 5.17 16.88
C GLU A 211 6.10 6.27 16.56
N ALA A 212 5.99 7.30 17.40
CA ALA A 212 5.17 8.47 17.11
C ALA A 212 5.65 9.20 15.84
N ALA A 213 6.96 9.43 15.71
CA ALA A 213 7.54 10.10 14.54
C ALA A 213 7.39 9.26 13.25
N ARG A 214 7.54 7.93 13.33
CA ARG A 214 7.27 6.99 12.22
C ARG A 214 5.79 7.03 11.80
N ALA A 215 4.87 7.07 12.75
CA ALA A 215 3.44 7.17 12.47
C ALA A 215 3.08 8.49 11.78
N GLU A 216 3.67 9.60 12.22
CA GLU A 216 3.51 10.91 11.57
C GLU A 216 4.07 10.90 10.14
N LEU A 217 5.29 10.40 9.95
CA LEU A 217 5.92 10.28 8.63
C LEU A 217 5.05 9.46 7.67
N LYS A 218 4.55 8.31 8.12
CA LYS A 218 3.65 7.47 7.33
C LYS A 218 2.37 8.21 6.95
N GLY A 219 1.77 8.95 7.89
CA GLY A 219 0.58 9.76 7.61
C GLY A 219 0.82 10.87 6.58
N VAL A 220 2.02 11.46 6.54
CA VAL A 220 2.42 12.42 5.51
C VAL A 220 2.65 11.73 4.17
N GLU A 221 3.37 10.61 4.14
CA GLU A 221 3.62 9.83 2.91
C GLU A 221 2.31 9.34 2.26
N ASP A 222 1.35 8.85 3.06
CA ASP A 222 0.03 8.40 2.56
C ASP A 222 -0.78 9.56 1.95
N LYS A 223 -0.77 10.74 2.59
CA LYS A 223 -1.42 11.95 2.05
C LYS A 223 -0.76 12.38 0.73
N LEU A 224 0.57 12.30 0.68
CA LEU A 224 1.35 12.69 -0.48
C LEU A 224 1.07 11.76 -1.67
N ALA A 225 1.03 10.45 -1.45
CA ALA A 225 0.68 9.46 -2.45
C ALA A 225 -0.73 9.70 -3.03
N LYS A 226 -1.69 10.07 -2.16
CA LYS A 226 -3.05 10.43 -2.61
C LYS A 226 -3.04 11.71 -3.45
N LEU A 227 -2.36 12.76 -3.00
CA LEU A 227 -2.23 14.02 -3.72
C LEU A 227 -1.57 13.85 -5.10
N GLU A 228 -0.52 13.02 -5.19
CA GLU A 228 0.14 12.70 -6.45
C GLU A 228 -0.79 11.95 -7.41
N LYS A 229 -1.57 10.99 -6.90
CA LYS A 229 -2.57 10.29 -7.69
C LYS A 229 -3.62 11.27 -8.24
N ASP A 230 -4.22 12.07 -7.36
CA ASP A 230 -5.23 13.05 -7.73
C ASP A 230 -4.68 14.09 -8.74
N TYR A 231 -3.40 14.47 -8.61
CA TYR A 231 -2.70 15.34 -9.55
C TYR A 231 -2.56 14.70 -10.93
N ASN A 232 -2.10 13.45 -10.99
CA ASN A 232 -1.92 12.73 -12.26
C ASN A 232 -3.27 12.51 -12.96
N ASP A 233 -4.31 12.15 -12.22
CA ASP A 233 -5.67 11.99 -12.74
C ASP A 233 -6.21 13.33 -13.29
N ALA A 234 -5.96 14.45 -12.59
CA ALA A 234 -6.35 15.77 -13.05
C ALA A 234 -5.59 16.22 -14.31
N VAL A 235 -4.30 15.91 -14.43
CA VAL A 235 -3.48 16.20 -15.61
C VAL A 235 -3.96 15.39 -16.81
N ALA A 236 -4.17 14.08 -16.64
CA ALA A 236 -4.69 13.22 -17.70
C ALA A 236 -6.07 13.70 -18.20
N LYS A 237 -6.96 14.09 -17.27
CA LYS A 237 -8.25 14.67 -17.63
C LYS A 237 -8.12 16.01 -18.35
N GLN A 238 -7.17 16.85 -17.95
CA GLN A 238 -6.91 18.12 -18.63
C GLN A 238 -6.43 17.90 -20.07
N GLU A 239 -5.52 16.95 -20.29
CA GLU A 239 -5.02 16.61 -21.63
C GLU A 239 -6.12 16.02 -22.52
N GLN A 240 -6.93 15.11 -21.98
CA GLN A 240 -8.08 14.55 -22.70
C GLN A 240 -9.06 15.66 -23.13
N LEU A 241 -9.41 16.57 -22.23
CA LEU A 241 -10.31 17.68 -22.55
C LEU A 241 -9.72 18.62 -23.60
N LYS A 242 -8.42 18.92 -23.54
CA LYS A 242 -7.74 19.72 -24.58
C LYS A 242 -7.83 19.03 -25.94
N HIS A 243 -7.59 17.72 -25.98
CA HIS A 243 -7.70 16.94 -27.20
C HIS A 243 -9.13 16.94 -27.77
N ASP A 244 -10.13 16.73 -26.93
CA ASP A 244 -11.54 16.73 -27.34
C ASP A 244 -11.98 18.10 -27.85
N MET A 245 -11.52 19.19 -27.21
CA MET A 245 -11.75 20.56 -27.67
C MET A 245 -11.15 20.82 -29.05
N GLU A 246 -9.91 20.39 -29.28
CA GLU A 246 -9.24 20.53 -30.58
C GLU A 246 -9.97 19.73 -31.68
N GLN A 247 -10.33 18.49 -31.39
CA GLN A 247 -11.12 17.68 -32.33
C GLN A 247 -12.48 18.31 -32.64
N CYS A 248 -13.15 18.87 -31.63
CA CYS A 248 -14.43 19.54 -31.81
C CYS A 248 -14.28 20.78 -32.70
N ALA A 249 -13.25 21.59 -32.47
CA ALA A 249 -12.95 22.76 -33.29
C ALA A 249 -12.74 22.39 -34.77
N VAL A 250 -11.94 21.35 -35.03
CA VAL A 250 -11.71 20.83 -36.40
C VAL A 250 -13.00 20.32 -37.04
N LYS A 251 -13.82 19.58 -36.29
CA LYS A 251 -15.12 19.08 -36.77
C LYS A 251 -16.08 20.23 -37.11
N LEU A 252 -16.11 21.25 -36.27
CA LEU A 252 -16.96 22.43 -36.45
C LEU A 252 -16.53 23.24 -37.68
N GLU A 253 -15.22 23.43 -37.89
CA GLU A 253 -14.70 24.09 -39.09
C GLU A 253 -15.10 23.33 -40.36
N ARG A 254 -14.96 22.00 -40.37
CA ARG A 254 -15.37 21.15 -41.50
C ARG A 254 -16.88 21.22 -41.76
N ALA A 255 -17.68 21.17 -40.71
CA ALA A 255 -19.14 21.29 -40.81
C ALA A 255 -19.54 22.65 -41.42
N ASN A 256 -18.92 23.75 -40.99
CA ASN A 256 -19.18 25.08 -41.57
C ASN A 256 -18.82 25.15 -43.06
N LYS A 257 -17.69 24.56 -43.47
CA LYS A 257 -17.31 24.49 -44.90
C LYS A 257 -18.32 23.69 -45.71
N LEU A 258 -18.79 22.56 -45.19
CA LEU A 258 -19.80 21.73 -45.85
C LEU A 258 -21.15 22.46 -45.97
N ILE A 259 -21.61 23.11 -44.90
CA ILE A 259 -22.86 23.88 -44.92
C ILE A 259 -22.77 25.03 -45.93
N GLY A 260 -21.64 25.76 -45.94
CA GLY A 260 -21.42 26.85 -46.91
C GLY A 260 -21.37 26.36 -48.36
N GLY A 261 -20.70 25.23 -48.62
CA GLY A 261 -20.58 24.67 -49.97
C GLY A 261 -21.83 23.94 -50.47
N LEU A 262 -22.64 23.37 -49.58
CA LEU A 262 -23.84 22.61 -49.94
C LEU A 262 -25.14 23.43 -49.82
N GLY A 263 -25.09 24.65 -49.29
CA GLY A 263 -26.26 25.51 -49.14
C GLY A 263 -26.94 25.80 -50.48
N GLY A 264 -26.18 26.27 -51.47
CA GLY A 264 -26.71 26.53 -52.82
C GLY A 264 -27.17 25.25 -53.53
N GLU A 265 -26.43 24.15 -53.34
CA GLU A 265 -26.74 22.83 -53.92
C GLU A 265 -28.06 22.29 -53.39
N LYS A 266 -28.34 22.46 -52.08
CA LYS A 266 -29.62 22.10 -51.48
C LYS A 266 -30.77 22.85 -52.14
N ASP A 267 -30.65 24.16 -52.31
CA ASP A 267 -31.68 24.98 -52.94
C ASP A 267 -31.89 24.59 -54.41
N ARG A 268 -30.79 24.36 -55.15
CA ARG A 268 -30.84 23.88 -56.54
C ARG A 268 -31.52 22.52 -56.64
N TRP A 269 -31.14 21.54 -55.82
CA TRP A 269 -31.74 20.21 -55.84
C TRP A 269 -33.22 20.26 -55.46
N THR A 270 -33.58 21.07 -54.48
CA THR A 270 -34.98 21.28 -54.08
C THR A 270 -35.80 21.85 -55.24
N SER A 271 -35.27 22.86 -55.94
CA SER A 271 -35.90 23.45 -57.13
C SER A 271 -36.01 22.44 -58.29
N ASN A 272 -34.95 21.68 -58.56
CA ASN A 272 -34.93 20.66 -59.60
C ASN A 272 -35.95 19.55 -59.34
N VAL A 273 -36.05 19.07 -58.10
CA VAL A 273 -37.05 18.06 -57.73
C VAL A 273 -38.46 18.60 -58.00
N LYS A 274 -38.75 19.84 -57.59
CA LYS A 274 -40.04 20.48 -57.85
C LYS A 274 -40.35 20.56 -59.36
N SER A 275 -39.42 21.08 -60.15
CA SER A 275 -39.60 21.23 -61.60
C SER A 275 -39.74 19.87 -62.31
N LEU A 276 -38.98 18.86 -61.89
CA LEU A 276 -39.08 17.51 -62.47
C LEU A 276 -40.39 16.84 -62.08
N SER A 277 -40.89 17.02 -60.86
CA SER A 277 -42.22 16.55 -60.47
C SER A 277 -43.32 17.16 -61.32
N GLU A 278 -43.28 18.48 -61.57
CA GLU A 278 -44.24 19.16 -62.44
C GLU A 278 -44.18 18.62 -63.88
N LYS A 279 -42.97 18.44 -64.44
CA LYS A 279 -42.80 17.86 -65.78
C LYS A 279 -43.22 16.40 -65.88
N TYR A 280 -43.10 15.64 -64.80
CA TYR A 280 -43.47 14.23 -64.78
C TYR A 280 -44.97 14.03 -64.97
N GLU A 281 -45.81 14.90 -64.39
CA GLU A 281 -47.27 14.86 -64.57
C GLU A 281 -47.67 15.17 -66.03
N LEU A 282 -46.93 16.06 -66.70
CA LEU A 282 -47.20 16.49 -68.10
C LEU A 282 -46.59 15.56 -69.16
N LEU A 283 -45.68 14.66 -68.75
CA LEU A 283 -44.90 13.79 -69.64
C LEU A 283 -45.77 12.91 -70.57
N PRO A 284 -46.90 12.32 -70.13
CA PRO A 284 -47.71 11.50 -71.01
C PRO A 284 -48.24 12.25 -72.24
N GLY A 285 -48.74 13.48 -72.06
CA GLY A 285 -49.23 14.31 -73.16
C GLY A 285 -48.08 14.79 -74.06
N ASP A 286 -46.97 15.22 -73.45
CA ASP A 286 -45.76 15.63 -74.18
C ASP A 286 -45.20 14.50 -75.05
N ALA A 287 -45.15 13.28 -74.51
CA ALA A 287 -44.72 12.09 -75.23
C ALA A 287 -45.67 11.73 -76.37
N LEU A 288 -46.99 11.89 -76.19
CA LEU A 288 -47.99 11.62 -77.23
C LEU A 288 -47.83 12.58 -78.42
N ILE A 289 -47.70 13.88 -78.15
CA ILE A 289 -47.50 14.91 -79.18
C ILE A 289 -46.19 14.66 -79.93
N ALA A 290 -45.09 14.43 -79.20
CA ALA A 290 -43.79 14.15 -79.82
C ALA A 290 -43.79 12.86 -80.65
N ALA A 291 -44.44 11.80 -80.17
CA ALA A 291 -44.59 10.54 -80.91
C ALA A 291 -45.42 10.73 -82.20
N GLY A 292 -46.45 11.57 -82.16
CA GLY A 292 -47.21 11.99 -83.34
C GLY A 292 -46.31 12.67 -84.38
N MET A 293 -45.44 13.58 -83.93
CA MET A 293 -44.53 14.32 -84.82
C MET A 293 -43.56 13.38 -85.51
N VAL A 294 -42.92 12.47 -84.77
CA VAL A 294 -41.99 11.49 -85.33
C VAL A 294 -42.68 10.54 -86.32
N SER A 295 -43.91 10.12 -86.01
CA SER A 295 -44.62 9.11 -86.80
C SER A 295 -45.23 9.67 -88.10
N TYR A 296 -45.73 10.90 -88.07
CA TYR A 296 -46.57 11.43 -89.16
C TYR A 296 -46.04 12.71 -89.81
N ALA A 297 -45.24 13.53 -89.12
CA ALA A 297 -44.86 14.86 -89.63
C ALA A 297 -43.73 14.83 -90.67
N GLY A 298 -42.99 13.73 -90.78
CA GLY A 298 -41.81 13.57 -91.65
C GLY A 298 -42.00 14.06 -93.11
N PRO A 299 -43.05 13.64 -93.83
CA PRO A 299 -43.26 14.05 -95.23
C PRO A 299 -43.72 15.50 -95.44
N PHE A 300 -44.12 16.21 -94.37
CA PHE A 300 -44.72 17.55 -94.47
C PHE A 300 -43.66 18.66 -94.42
N VAL A 301 -43.97 19.80 -95.06
CA VAL A 301 -43.14 21.02 -95.03
C VAL A 301 -43.27 21.76 -93.69
N ALA A 302 -42.29 22.61 -93.36
CA ALA A 302 -42.22 23.32 -92.08
C ALA A 302 -43.54 24.01 -91.67
N SER A 303 -44.23 24.68 -92.59
CA SER A 303 -45.49 25.38 -92.27
C SER A 303 -46.61 24.44 -91.80
N TYR A 304 -46.67 23.21 -92.32
CA TYR A 304 -47.64 22.21 -91.89
C TYR A 304 -47.24 21.58 -90.56
N ARG A 305 -45.93 21.34 -90.33
CA ARG A 305 -45.42 20.84 -89.04
C ARG A 305 -45.67 21.81 -87.91
N THR A 306 -45.40 23.09 -88.14
CA THR A 306 -45.71 24.15 -87.18
C THR A 306 -47.21 24.19 -86.88
N GLY A 307 -48.10 23.87 -87.83
CA GLY A 307 -49.54 23.79 -87.58
C GLY A 307 -49.99 22.58 -86.72
N PHE A 308 -49.18 21.53 -86.60
CA PHE A 308 -49.45 20.44 -85.64
C PHE A 308 -49.10 20.85 -84.19
N GLU A 309 -48.07 21.68 -84.02
CA GLU A 309 -47.52 22.07 -82.71
C GLU A 309 -47.91 23.49 -82.24
N HIS A 310 -48.30 24.42 -83.11
CA HIS A 310 -48.60 25.82 -82.77
C HIS A 310 -50.03 26.22 -83.12
N GLU A 311 -50.65 26.88 -82.15
CA GLU A 311 -52.03 27.39 -82.14
C GLU A 311 -52.43 28.35 -83.30
N TYR A 312 -51.49 29.07 -83.93
CA TYR A 312 -51.84 30.35 -84.59
C TYR A 312 -51.52 30.51 -86.10
N VAL A 313 -51.01 29.49 -86.80
CA VAL A 313 -50.47 29.74 -88.17
C VAL A 313 -51.52 29.71 -89.27
N LEU A 314 -52.75 29.20 -89.05
CA LEU A 314 -53.74 29.04 -90.12
C LEU A 314 -55.16 29.51 -89.78
N GLY A 315 -55.33 30.62 -89.03
CA GLY A 315 -56.55 31.46 -89.08
C GLY A 315 -57.90 30.83 -88.66
N GLU A 316 -57.96 29.56 -88.32
CA GLU A 316 -59.05 28.84 -87.67
C GLU A 316 -58.39 27.82 -86.72
N ASP A 317 -58.70 27.89 -85.42
CA ASP A 317 -58.29 27.01 -84.31
C ASP A 317 -57.45 25.77 -84.70
N THR A 318 -56.14 25.94 -84.90
CA THR A 318 -55.20 24.87 -85.29
C THR A 318 -54.14 24.65 -84.21
N ALA A 319 -54.52 24.04 -83.10
CA ALA A 319 -53.62 23.23 -82.28
C ALA A 319 -54.16 21.80 -82.24
N LEU A 320 -54.34 21.17 -83.41
CA LEU A 320 -55.08 19.90 -83.56
C LEU A 320 -54.70 18.85 -82.52
N TRP A 321 -53.42 18.73 -82.15
CA TRP A 321 -52.97 17.69 -81.21
C TRP A 321 -53.04 18.13 -79.75
N MET A 322 -52.59 19.35 -79.41
CA MET A 322 -52.73 19.88 -78.05
C MET A 322 -54.20 20.05 -77.65
N GLU A 323 -55.02 20.65 -78.51
CA GLU A 323 -56.46 20.81 -78.29
C GLU A 323 -57.18 19.45 -78.18
N THR A 324 -56.75 18.45 -78.95
CA THR A 324 -57.30 17.09 -78.79
C THR A 324 -56.86 16.46 -77.47
N CYS A 325 -55.62 16.66 -77.03
CA CYS A 325 -55.17 16.22 -75.71
C CYS A 325 -55.99 16.88 -74.60
N GLU A 326 -56.24 18.18 -74.68
CA GLU A 326 -57.10 18.91 -73.73
C GLU A 326 -58.54 18.39 -73.72
N LYS A 327 -59.14 18.14 -74.89
CA LYS A 327 -60.51 17.58 -75.01
C LYS A 327 -60.61 16.18 -74.38
N GLU A 328 -59.59 15.35 -74.53
CA GLU A 328 -59.53 14.00 -73.99
C GLU A 328 -59.02 13.96 -72.53
N GLY A 329 -58.72 15.11 -71.92
CA GLY A 329 -58.28 15.21 -70.53
C GLY A 329 -56.84 14.75 -70.29
N VAL A 330 -55.98 14.80 -71.31
CA VAL A 330 -54.56 14.50 -71.23
C VAL A 330 -53.78 15.80 -71.03
N GLU A 331 -53.21 15.98 -69.85
CA GLU A 331 -52.38 17.15 -69.54
C GLU A 331 -51.05 17.11 -70.31
N HIS A 332 -50.60 18.28 -70.76
CA HIS A 332 -49.33 18.45 -71.48
C HIS A 332 -48.71 19.83 -71.19
N SER A 333 -47.45 20.00 -71.54
CA SER A 333 -46.74 21.27 -71.43
C SER A 333 -47.34 22.32 -72.37
N PRO A 334 -47.53 23.58 -71.92
CA PRO A 334 -47.96 24.66 -72.79
C PRO A 334 -46.96 24.88 -73.94
N GLY A 335 -47.43 24.84 -75.18
CA GLY A 335 -46.57 24.99 -76.36
C GLY A 335 -45.57 23.85 -76.54
N CYS A 336 -45.96 22.62 -76.19
CA CYS A 336 -45.14 21.43 -76.32
C CYS A 336 -44.64 21.22 -77.76
N ARG A 337 -43.33 21.01 -77.92
CA ARG A 337 -42.67 20.78 -79.22
C ARG A 337 -41.85 19.50 -79.18
N MET A 338 -41.80 18.79 -80.30
CA MET A 338 -40.96 17.59 -80.45
C MET A 338 -39.50 17.87 -80.10
N LEU A 339 -38.99 19.06 -80.47
CA LEU A 339 -37.63 19.49 -80.14
C LEU A 339 -37.36 19.53 -78.63
N GLU A 340 -38.32 19.92 -77.81
CA GLU A 340 -38.14 20.04 -76.36
C GLU A 340 -38.25 18.70 -75.64
N VAL A 341 -39.05 17.79 -76.18
CA VAL A 341 -39.28 16.45 -75.61
C VAL A 341 -38.20 15.46 -76.01
N LEU A 342 -37.80 15.45 -77.29
CA LEU A 342 -36.88 14.46 -77.86
C LEU A 342 -35.50 15.03 -78.20
N GLY A 343 -35.36 16.36 -78.24
CA GLY A 343 -34.08 17.00 -78.57
C GLY A 343 -33.11 16.97 -77.41
N GLU A 344 -31.97 16.30 -77.59
CA GLU A 344 -30.85 16.35 -76.66
C GLU A 344 -29.88 17.48 -77.08
N PRO A 345 -29.69 18.55 -76.28
CA PRO A 345 -28.90 19.71 -76.70
C PRO A 345 -27.46 19.38 -77.11
N VAL A 346 -26.81 18.46 -76.41
CA VAL A 346 -25.44 18.01 -76.71
C VAL A 346 -25.37 17.30 -78.06
N LYS A 347 -26.37 16.46 -78.36
CA LYS A 347 -26.46 15.71 -79.60
C LYS A 347 -26.80 16.61 -80.79
N ILE A 348 -27.73 17.54 -80.61
CA ILE A 348 -28.06 18.57 -81.61
C ILE A 348 -26.82 19.41 -81.91
N GLN A 349 -26.08 19.85 -80.90
CA GLN A 349 -24.83 20.59 -81.09
C GLN A 349 -23.80 19.76 -81.87
N GLN A 350 -23.71 18.45 -81.60
CA GLN A 350 -22.83 17.56 -82.36
C GLN A 350 -23.24 17.46 -83.83
N TRP A 351 -24.54 17.35 -84.14
CA TRP A 351 -25.01 17.35 -85.53
C TRP A 351 -24.69 18.65 -86.25
N VAL A 352 -24.86 19.79 -85.57
CA VAL A 352 -24.49 21.11 -86.09
C VAL A 352 -22.99 21.21 -86.39
N VAL A 353 -22.13 20.66 -85.52
CA VAL A 353 -20.68 20.52 -85.79
C VAL A 353 -20.43 19.65 -87.03
N CYS A 354 -21.25 18.63 -87.25
CA CYS A 354 -21.26 17.81 -88.47
C CYS A 354 -21.98 18.46 -89.66
N SER A 355 -22.12 19.79 -89.67
CA SER A 355 -22.71 20.60 -90.75
C SER A 355 -24.23 20.46 -90.93
N LEU A 356 -24.96 20.01 -89.90
CA LEU A 356 -26.42 20.17 -89.89
C LEU A 356 -26.78 21.67 -89.81
N PRO A 357 -27.63 22.20 -90.69
CA PRO A 357 -28.14 23.56 -90.55
C PRO A 357 -28.86 23.76 -89.21
N GLN A 358 -28.72 24.94 -88.61
CA GLN A 358 -29.30 25.27 -87.29
C GLN A 358 -30.78 25.68 -87.36
N ASP A 359 -31.42 25.59 -88.52
CA ASP A 359 -32.85 25.90 -88.64
C ASP A 359 -33.73 24.80 -88.04
N THR A 360 -34.91 25.17 -87.57
CA THR A 360 -35.84 24.28 -86.87
C THR A 360 -36.18 23.04 -87.69
N LEU A 361 -36.41 23.18 -89.01
CA LEU A 361 -36.79 22.06 -89.87
C LEU A 361 -35.64 21.04 -90.00
N SER A 362 -34.41 21.52 -90.18
CA SER A 362 -33.22 20.66 -90.24
C SER A 362 -32.99 19.90 -88.94
N VAL A 363 -33.18 20.56 -87.79
CA VAL A 363 -33.06 19.92 -86.47
C VAL A 363 -34.18 18.92 -86.24
N GLU A 364 -35.43 19.26 -86.53
CA GLU A 364 -36.57 18.33 -86.46
C GLU A 364 -36.35 17.10 -87.36
N ASN A 365 -35.86 17.29 -88.58
CA ASN A 365 -35.54 16.18 -89.48
C ASN A 365 -34.45 15.28 -88.89
N ALA A 366 -33.40 15.86 -88.29
CA ALA A 366 -32.36 15.08 -87.64
C ALA A 366 -32.92 14.29 -86.44
N ILE A 367 -33.80 14.89 -85.63
CA ILE A 367 -34.49 14.21 -84.53
C ILE A 367 -35.35 13.06 -85.05
N ILE A 368 -36.16 13.29 -86.09
CA ILE A 368 -37.00 12.25 -86.69
C ILE A 368 -36.12 11.11 -87.22
N ILE A 369 -35.04 11.40 -87.94
CA ILE A 369 -34.12 10.36 -88.48
C ILE A 369 -33.46 9.57 -87.34
N ASP A 370 -33.07 10.24 -86.26
CA ASP A 370 -32.39 9.62 -85.12
C ASP A 370 -33.33 8.80 -84.22
N THR A 371 -34.62 9.16 -84.17
CA THR A 371 -35.63 8.53 -83.30
C THR A 371 -36.56 7.56 -84.03
N SER A 372 -36.72 7.70 -85.35
CA SER A 372 -37.44 6.73 -86.18
C SER A 372 -36.60 5.47 -86.36
N ARG A 373 -37.25 4.31 -86.23
CA ARG A 373 -36.64 2.99 -86.47
C ARG A 373 -36.91 2.50 -87.87
#